data_AF-A0A8T5QLT3-F1
#
_entry.id   AF-A0A8T5QLT3-F1
#
_cell.length_a   1.000
_cell.length_b   1.000
_cell.length_c   1.000
_cell.angle_alpha   90.00
_cell.angle_beta   90.00
_cell.angle_gamma   90.00
#
_symmetry.space_group_name_H-M   'P 1'
#
loop_
_entity.id
_entity.type
_entity.pdbx_description
1 polymer ?
#
loop_
_entity_poly.entity_id
_entity_poly.type
_entity_poly.pdbx_seq_one_letter_code
_entity_poly.pdbx_strand_id
1 'polypeptide(L)'
;MLEELKKRFEEFCKGNDFELNDDEKFLNLLLDGLITKKEKEGQYFCPCRFSEDEISLLCPCDFKSQENWETKNQCWCGLFKKK
;
A
#
# COMPACT_ATOMS: atom_id res chain seq x y z
N MET A 1 -8.27 11.55 -8.30
CA MET A 1 -7.71 11.02 -7.03
C MET A 1 -7.19 9.60 -7.18
N LEU A 2 -8.01 8.62 -7.63
CA LEU A 2 -7.54 7.24 -7.81
C LEU A 2 -6.35 7.13 -8.78
N GLU A 3 -6.50 7.63 -10.01
CA GLU A 3 -5.41 7.62 -11.01
C GLU A 3 -4.16 8.37 -10.55
N GLU A 4 -4.33 9.47 -9.82
CA GLU A 4 -3.23 10.25 -9.26
C GLU A 4 -2.47 9.49 -8.18
N LEU A 5 -3.20 8.80 -7.29
CA LEU A 5 -2.61 7.96 -6.25
C LEU A 5 -1.92 6.73 -6.85
N LYS A 6 -2.55 6.09 -7.84
CA LYS A 6 -1.96 4.97 -8.59
C LYS A 6 -0.63 5.41 -9.20
N LYS A 7 -0.62 6.51 -9.95
CA LYS A 7 0.60 7.07 -10.55
C LYS A 7 1.66 7.39 -9.50
N ARG A 8 1.28 7.98 -8.37
CA ARG A 8 2.22 8.25 -7.26
C ARG A 8 2.89 6.98 -6.74
N PHE A 9 2.14 5.88 -6.60
CA PHE A 9 2.71 4.61 -6.19
C PHE A 9 3.50 3.89 -7.29
N GLU A 10 3.12 4.04 -8.55
CA GLU A 10 3.92 3.58 -9.68
C GLU A 10 5.29 4.27 -9.69
N GLU A 11 5.33 5.60 -9.53
CA GLU A 11 6.58 6.36 -9.39
C GLU A 11 7.39 5.90 -8.17
N PHE A 12 6.73 5.63 -7.03
CA PHE A 12 7.41 5.08 -5.84
C PHE A 12 8.03 3.69 -6.09
N CYS A 13 7.42 2.86 -6.94
CA CYS A 13 7.96 1.55 -7.30
C CYS A 13 9.12 1.62 -8.30
N LYS A 14 9.30 2.73 -9.03
CA LYS A 14 10.37 2.84 -10.03
C LYS A 14 11.75 2.71 -9.39
N GLY A 15 12.60 1.90 -10.01
CA GLY A 15 13.95 1.62 -9.52
C GLY A 15 14.04 0.69 -8.31
N ASN A 16 12.90 0.24 -7.77
CA ASN A 16 12.88 -0.72 -6.65
C ASN A 16 12.75 -2.18 -7.14
N ASP A 17 12.95 -3.10 -6.20
CA ASP A 17 12.75 -4.55 -6.30
C ASP A 17 11.28 -4.98 -6.14
N PHE A 18 10.35 -4.01 -6.17
CA PHE A 18 8.93 -4.23 -5.98
C PHE A 18 8.09 -3.41 -6.96
N GLU A 19 6.84 -3.83 -7.11
CA GLU A 19 5.85 -3.23 -8.00
C GLU A 19 4.46 -3.25 -7.36
N LEU A 20 3.51 -2.55 -7.99
CA LEU A 20 2.11 -2.63 -7.61
C LEU A 20 1.52 -4.00 -7.95
N ASN A 21 0.45 -4.37 -7.25
CA ASN A 21 -0.32 -5.56 -7.61
C ASN A 21 -0.80 -5.50 -9.07
N ASP A 22 -0.69 -6.61 -9.77
CA ASP A 22 -1.03 -6.79 -11.19
C ASP A 22 -2.52 -7.07 -11.43
N ASP A 23 -3.27 -7.46 -10.39
CA ASP A 23 -4.74 -7.52 -10.45
C ASP A 23 -5.31 -6.10 -10.33
N GLU A 24 -5.69 -5.51 -11.48
CA GLU A 24 -6.22 -4.14 -11.53
C GLU A 24 -7.47 -3.92 -10.67
N LYS A 25 -8.35 -4.92 -10.57
CA LYS A 25 -9.59 -4.78 -9.77
C LYS A 25 -9.24 -4.73 -8.30
N PHE A 26 -8.35 -5.62 -7.86
CA PHE A 26 -7.89 -5.67 -6.48
C PHE A 26 -7.06 -4.43 -6.13
N LEU A 27 -6.17 -3.98 -7.02
CA LEU A 27 -5.40 -2.77 -6.87
C LEU A 27 -6.31 -1.56 -6.66
N ASN A 28 -7.30 -1.36 -7.54
CA ASN A 28 -8.22 -0.23 -7.44
C ASN A 28 -9.03 -0.27 -6.13
N LEU A 29 -9.46 -1.45 -5.68
CA LEU A 29 -10.14 -1.61 -4.39
C LEU A 29 -9.26 -1.14 -3.21
N LEU A 30 -7.97 -1.47 -3.21
CA LEU A 30 -7.03 -1.04 -2.18
C LEU A 30 -6.78 0.48 -2.21
N LEU A 31 -6.65 1.05 -3.41
CA LEU A 31 -6.47 2.49 -3.60
C LEU A 31 -7.69 3.28 -3.13
N ASP A 32 -8.91 2.80 -3.41
CA ASP A 32 -10.16 3.40 -2.92
C ASP A 32 -10.26 3.33 -1.39
N GLY A 33 -9.83 2.22 -0.79
CA GLY A 33 -9.75 2.09 0.66
C GLY A 33 -8.79 3.11 1.29
N LEU A 34 -7.63 3.33 0.68
CA LEU A 34 -6.66 4.35 1.10
C LEU A 34 -7.23 5.77 0.97
N ILE A 35 -7.92 6.07 -0.12
CA ILE A 35 -8.57 7.37 -0.35
C ILE A 35 -9.65 7.62 0.70
N THR A 36 -10.54 6.65 0.90
CA THR A 36 -11.62 6.75 1.90
C THR A 36 -11.05 6.98 3.31
N LYS A 37 -9.96 6.29 3.65
CA LYS A 37 -9.31 6.46 4.96
C LYS A 37 -8.66 7.84 5.09
N LYS A 38 -8.02 8.34 4.03
CA LYS A 38 -7.48 9.71 3.97
C LYS A 38 -8.57 10.77 4.14
N GLU A 39 -9.73 10.59 3.53
CA GLU A 39 -10.84 11.55 3.68
C GLU A 39 -11.34 11.64 5.13
N LYS A 40 -11.29 10.51 5.87
CA LYS A 40 -11.73 10.45 7.27
C LYS A 40 -10.66 10.87 8.26
N GLU A 41 -9.41 10.49 8.02
CA GLU A 41 -8.30 10.55 9.00
C GLU A 41 -7.18 11.51 8.57
N GLY A 42 -7.29 12.13 7.39
CA GLY A 42 -6.36 13.13 6.85
C GLY A 42 -5.13 12.57 6.11
N GLN A 43 -4.73 11.33 6.41
CA GLN A 43 -3.57 10.66 5.82
C GLN A 43 -3.90 9.29 5.22
N TYR A 44 -3.03 8.80 4.34
CA TYR A 44 -3.15 7.45 3.79
C TYR A 44 -2.69 6.43 4.84
N PHE A 45 -3.59 5.94 5.68
CA PHE A 45 -3.28 4.86 6.61
C PHE A 45 -3.55 3.49 5.99
N CYS A 46 -2.77 2.48 6.38
CA CYS A 46 -2.90 1.11 5.92
C CYS A 46 -4.33 0.61 6.18
N PRO A 47 -5.04 0.10 5.16
CA PRO A 47 -6.44 -0.30 5.32
C PRO A 47 -6.57 -1.70 5.96
N CYS A 48 -5.50 -2.50 5.99
CA CYS A 48 -5.56 -3.90 6.41
C CYS A 48 -4.96 -4.20 7.80
N ARG A 49 -4.39 -3.19 8.47
CA ARG A 49 -3.73 -3.36 9.77
C ARG A 49 -4.31 -2.45 10.83
N PHE A 50 -4.28 -2.95 12.06
CA PHE A 50 -4.51 -2.20 13.28
C PHE A 50 -3.19 -2.12 14.05
N SER A 51 -2.88 -0.96 14.62
CA SER A 51 -1.72 -0.72 15.48
C SER A 51 -2.02 0.46 16.39
N GLU A 52 -1.50 0.43 17.61
CA GLU A 52 -1.49 1.59 18.52
C GLU A 52 -0.49 2.66 18.06
N ASP A 53 0.51 2.27 17.26
CA ASP A 53 1.42 3.20 16.60
C ASP A 53 0.88 3.57 15.21
N GLU A 54 0.17 4.70 15.15
CA GLU A 54 -0.39 5.24 13.91
C GLU A 54 0.67 5.53 12.85
N ILE A 55 1.90 5.88 13.25
CA ILE A 55 2.99 6.19 12.30
C ILE A 55 3.34 4.94 11.50
N SER A 56 3.35 3.77 12.15
CA SER A 56 3.58 2.47 11.49
C SER A 56 2.51 2.12 10.44
N LEU A 57 1.33 2.76 10.51
CA LEU A 57 0.24 2.56 9.57
C LEU A 57 0.29 3.51 8.38
N LEU A 58 1.09 4.58 8.38
CA LEU A 58 1.18 5.48 7.21
C LEU A 58 1.61 4.71 5.96
N CYS A 59 0.91 4.90 4.84
CA CYS A 59 1.11 4.20 3.58
C CYS A 59 1.84 5.12 2.57
N PRO A 60 2.96 4.67 1.96
CA PRO A 60 3.62 3.36 2.12
C PRO A 60 4.23 3.22 3.51
N CYS A 61 3.94 2.09 4.20
CA CYS A 61 4.53 1.78 5.50
C CYS A 61 5.91 1.15 5.32
N ASP A 62 6.61 0.83 6.42
CA ASP A 62 7.78 -0.03 6.35
C ASP A 62 7.35 -1.48 6.08
N PHE A 63 6.90 -1.74 4.86
CA PHE A 63 6.34 -3.04 4.50
C PHE A 63 7.41 -4.10 4.28
N LYS A 64 8.65 -3.70 4.01
CA LYS A 64 9.77 -4.63 3.80
C LYS A 64 10.20 -5.34 5.08
N SER A 65 9.99 -4.73 6.24
CA SER A 65 10.25 -5.37 7.55
C SER A 65 9.14 -6.32 8.00
N GLN A 66 8.04 -6.41 7.25
CA GLN A 66 6.90 -7.26 7.60
C GLN A 66 7.17 -8.71 7.20
N GLU A 67 6.67 -9.65 8.01
CA GLU A 67 6.78 -11.09 7.73
C GLU A 67 6.23 -11.49 6.35
N ASN A 68 5.14 -10.86 5.89
CA ASN A 68 4.57 -11.15 4.57
C ASN A 68 5.54 -10.81 3.42
N TRP A 69 6.45 -9.85 3.61
CA TRP A 69 7.44 -9.51 2.59
C TRP A 69 8.34 -10.71 2.29
N GLU A 70 8.74 -11.43 3.34
CA GLU A 70 9.59 -12.62 3.23
C GLU A 70 8.80 -13.89 2.88
N THR A 71 7.62 -14.07 3.47
CA THR A 71 6.85 -15.32 3.35
C THR A 71 5.91 -15.36 2.15
N LYS A 72 5.44 -14.20 1.68
CA LYS A 72 4.43 -14.08 0.61
C LYS A 72 4.86 -13.17 -0.54
N ASN A 73 6.09 -12.63 -0.48
CA ASN A 73 6.62 -11.71 -1.48
C ASN A 73 5.74 -10.47 -1.71
N GLN A 74 5.04 -10.00 -0.67
CA GLN A 74 4.17 -8.82 -0.76
C GLN A 74 3.93 -8.16 0.60
N CYS A 75 3.49 -6.91 0.64
CA CYS A 75 3.04 -6.29 1.89
C CYS A 75 1.77 -6.96 2.44
N TRP A 76 1.36 -6.66 3.68
CA TRP A 76 0.19 -7.29 4.31
C TRP A 76 -1.09 -7.23 3.48
N CYS A 77 -1.39 -6.11 2.82
CA CYS A 77 -2.57 -5.97 1.96
C CYS A 77 -2.35 -6.45 0.53
N GLY A 78 -1.12 -6.74 0.11
CA GLY A 78 -0.79 -7.08 -1.27
C GLY A 78 -0.75 -5.89 -2.24
N LEU A 79 -0.77 -4.64 -1.76
CA LEU A 79 -0.62 -3.45 -2.62
C LEU A 79 0.72 -3.43 -3.36
N PHE A 80 1.81 -3.75 -2.65
CA PHE A 80 3.16 -3.87 -3.18
C PHE A 80 3.60 -5.33 -3.14
N LYS A 81 4.14 -5.84 -4.25
CA LYS A 81 4.69 -7.20 -4.40
C LYS A 81 6.15 -7.13 -4.87
N LYS A 82 6.98 -8.11 -4.48
CA LYS A 82 8.31 -8.29 -5.08
C LYS A 82 8.14 -8.58 -6.58
N LYS A 83 9.10 -8.10 -7.38
CA LYS A 83 9.22 -8.46 -8.80
C LYS A 83 9.63 -9.91 -9.00
#